data_AF-A0A7X3ZK53-F1
#
_entry.id   AF-A0A7X3ZK53-F1
#
_cell.length_a   1.000
_cell.length_b   1.000
_cell.length_c   1.000
_cell.angle_alpha   90.00
_cell.angle_beta   90.00
_cell.angle_gamma   90.00
#
_symmetry.space_group_name_H-M   'P 1'
#
loop_
_entity.id
_entity.type
_entity.pdbx_description
1 polymer ?
#
loop_
_entity_poly.entity_id
_entity_poly.type
_entity_poly.pdbx_seq_one_letter_code
_entity_poly.pdbx_strand_id
1 'polypeptide(L)'
;MLDYTPDHLRKLANEGKIDYIRTGGGHRRYDVEGYIKSKSQSTAIICYCRVSSTKQRDDLERQVEYIRGIYPKAEVIRDIGSGINFKKKGLRTLLERLLRGDKLQVVIAHRDRLARFGIDLIRYLIEQNGGELVVLDQTAHSPQEELTADLLAILPVFSCRLHEIRSYHDQIKEDKSLSDNSTT
;
A
#
# COMPACT_ATOMS: atom_id res chain seq x y z
N MET A 1 12.35 -15.87 9.29
CA MET A 1 13.61 -16.54 8.93
C MET A 1 13.23 -17.67 8.00
N LEU A 2 13.53 -17.59 6.71
CA LEU A 2 13.19 -18.65 5.75
C LEU A 2 14.31 -19.71 5.84
N ASP A 3 13.97 -20.92 6.32
CA ASP A 3 14.92 -22.01 6.51
C ASP A 3 15.31 -22.66 5.18
N TYR A 4 16.32 -22.09 4.51
CA TYR A 4 16.98 -22.77 3.39
C TYR A 4 18.04 -23.73 3.93
N THR A 5 17.85 -25.03 3.76
CA THR A 5 18.84 -26.05 4.13
C THR A 5 20.03 -26.04 3.15
N PRO A 6 21.25 -26.41 3.60
CA PRO A 6 22.44 -26.44 2.74
C PRO A 6 22.28 -27.31 1.48
N ASP A 7 21.53 -28.40 1.56
CA ASP A 7 21.29 -29.29 0.43
C ASP A 7 20.32 -28.70 -0.61
N HIS A 8 19.35 -27.90 -0.17
CA HIS A 8 18.49 -27.16 -1.08
C HIS A 8 19.29 -26.12 -1.88
N LEU A 9 20.20 -25.39 -1.22
CA LEU A 9 21.08 -24.42 -1.89
C LEU A 9 22.05 -25.11 -2.87
N ARG A 10 22.58 -26.29 -2.52
CA ARG A 10 23.39 -27.10 -3.45
C ARG A 10 22.63 -27.48 -4.70
N LYS A 11 21.38 -27.94 -4.55
CA LYS A 11 20.51 -28.32 -5.66
C LYS A 11 20.25 -27.13 -6.58
N LEU A 12 19.87 -25.99 -6.03
CA LEU A 12 19.65 -24.76 -6.79
C LEU A 12 20.90 -24.31 -7.56
N ALA A 13 22.08 -24.42 -6.95
CA ALA A 13 23.33 -24.06 -7.61
C ALA A 13 23.70 -25.03 -8.74
N ASN A 14 23.44 -26.33 -8.57
CA ASN A 14 23.62 -27.32 -9.63
C ASN A 14 22.65 -27.11 -10.81
N GLU A 15 21.44 -26.62 -10.53
CA GLU A 15 20.44 -26.22 -11.53
C GLU A 15 20.74 -24.86 -12.17
N GLY A 16 21.83 -24.17 -11.78
CA GLY A 16 22.20 -22.85 -12.29
C GLY A 16 21.25 -21.72 -11.86
N LYS A 17 20.45 -21.92 -10.81
CA LYS A 17 19.44 -20.95 -10.35
C LYS A 17 19.96 -19.95 -9.33
N ILE A 18 21.09 -20.23 -8.67
CA ILE A 18 21.72 -19.36 -7.68
C ILE A 18 23.22 -19.33 -7.94
N ASP A 19 23.79 -18.12 -7.90
CA ASP A 19 25.23 -17.93 -8.06
C ASP A 19 25.99 -18.39 -6.82
N TYR A 20 27.20 -18.88 -7.04
CA TYR A 20 28.07 -19.33 -5.96
C TYR A 20 29.54 -19.14 -6.29
N ILE A 21 30.34 -18.95 -5.24
CA ILE A 21 31.80 -18.97 -5.31
C ILE A 21 32.34 -20.17 -4.53
N ARG A 22 33.55 -20.62 -4.88
CA ARG A 22 34.28 -21.61 -4.08
C ARG A 22 35.36 -20.89 -3.28
N THR A 23 35.46 -21.22 -2.00
CA THR A 23 36.57 -20.76 -1.16
C THR A 23 37.83 -21.56 -1.49
N GLY A 24 39.01 -21.10 -1.03
CA GLY A 24 40.27 -21.84 -1.20
C GLY A 24 40.25 -23.25 -0.59
N GLY A 25 39.36 -23.53 0.37
CA GLY A 25 39.11 -24.86 0.94
C GLY A 25 38.05 -25.70 0.21
N GLY A 26 37.56 -25.27 -0.95
CA GLY A 26 36.60 -26.02 -1.76
C GLY A 26 35.14 -25.93 -1.31
N HIS A 27 34.83 -25.20 -0.24
CA HIS A 27 33.45 -24.98 0.20
C HIS A 27 32.74 -23.97 -0.71
N ARG A 28 31.45 -24.24 -1.02
CA ARG A 28 30.61 -23.32 -1.78
C ARG A 28 30.01 -22.25 -0.85
N ARG A 29 30.07 -20.98 -1.25
CA ARG A 29 29.29 -19.88 -0.68
C ARG A 29 28.30 -19.39 -1.72
N TYR A 30 27.03 -19.27 -1.34
CA TYR A 30 25.92 -18.94 -2.23
C TYR A 30 25.52 -17.48 -2.07
N ASP A 31 25.20 -16.81 -3.18
CA ASP A 31 24.57 -15.49 -3.14
C ASP A 31 23.06 -15.64 -2.92
N VAL A 32 22.69 -15.93 -1.68
CA VAL A 32 21.28 -16.09 -1.29
C VAL A 32 20.52 -14.78 -1.45
N GLU A 33 21.16 -13.65 -1.20
CA GLU A 33 20.53 -12.34 -1.31
C GLU A 33 20.25 -11.97 -2.77
N GLY A 34 21.21 -12.20 -3.67
CA GLY A 34 21.03 -12.07 -5.12
C GLY A 34 19.95 -12.98 -5.68
N TYR A 35 19.87 -14.23 -5.21
CA TYR A 35 18.81 -15.16 -5.60
C TYR A 35 17.42 -14.76 -5.09
N ILE A 36 17.32 -14.26 -3.86
CA ILE A 36 16.04 -13.72 -3.36
C ILE A 36 15.62 -12.51 -4.19
N LYS A 37 16.55 -11.59 -4.48
CA LYS A 37 16.27 -10.42 -5.34
C LYS A 37 15.86 -10.83 -6.76
N SER A 38 16.53 -11.80 -7.38
CA SER A 38 16.20 -12.27 -8.73
C SER A 38 14.88 -13.02 -8.79
N LYS A 39 14.52 -13.78 -7.75
CA LYS A 39 13.21 -14.43 -7.64
C LYS A 39 12.08 -13.42 -7.39
N SER A 40 12.37 -12.34 -6.66
CA SER A 40 11.47 -11.19 -6.50
C SER A 40 11.32 -10.32 -7.76
N GLN A 41 12.07 -10.58 -8.85
CA GLN A 41 11.89 -9.86 -10.11
C GLN A 41 10.62 -10.24 -10.87
N SER A 42 9.94 -11.36 -10.53
CA SER A 42 8.64 -11.64 -11.10
C SER A 42 7.64 -10.58 -10.62
N THR A 43 7.27 -9.67 -11.53
CA THR A 43 6.33 -8.60 -11.20
C THR A 43 4.97 -9.21 -10.92
N ALA A 44 4.50 -9.10 -9.68
CA ALA A 44 3.19 -9.60 -9.32
C ALA A 44 2.13 -8.57 -9.75
N ILE A 45 1.20 -8.99 -10.60
CA ILE A 45 0.08 -8.13 -11.02
C ILE A 45 -1.02 -8.24 -9.97
N ILE A 46 -1.33 -7.12 -9.32
CA ILE A 46 -2.38 -7.00 -8.32
C ILE A 46 -3.46 -6.09 -8.86
N CYS A 47 -4.68 -6.60 -8.94
CA CYS A 47 -5.86 -5.83 -9.26
C CYS A 47 -6.57 -5.42 -7.98
N TYR A 48 -6.57 -4.12 -7.67
CA TYR A 48 -7.20 -3.60 -6.46
C TYR A 48 -8.58 -3.01 -6.77
N CYS A 49 -9.62 -3.63 -6.20
CA CYS A 49 -11.02 -3.27 -6.38
C CYS A 49 -11.60 -2.77 -5.06
N ARG A 50 -12.40 -1.69 -5.10
CA ARG A 50 -12.99 -1.10 -3.91
C ARG A 50 -14.35 -0.51 -4.18
N VAL A 51 -15.28 -0.72 -3.26
CA VAL A 51 -16.54 0.03 -3.15
C VAL A 51 -16.68 0.63 -1.76
N SER A 52 -17.60 1.56 -1.58
CA SER A 52 -17.68 2.38 -0.37
C SER A 52 -18.61 1.80 0.69
N SER A 53 -19.61 1.05 0.25
CA SER A 53 -20.60 0.41 1.11
C SER A 53 -20.80 -1.04 0.70
N THR A 54 -21.22 -1.86 1.66
CA THR A 54 -21.67 -3.24 1.42
C THR A 54 -22.86 -3.31 0.47
N LYS A 55 -23.65 -2.23 0.37
CA LYS A 55 -24.75 -2.11 -0.60
C LYS A 55 -24.28 -2.17 -2.06
N GLN A 56 -23.02 -1.83 -2.32
CA GLN A 56 -22.40 -1.82 -3.65
C GLN A 56 -21.61 -3.11 -3.94
N ARG A 57 -21.90 -4.19 -3.22
CA ARG A 57 -21.16 -5.45 -3.36
C ARG A 57 -21.28 -6.03 -4.77
N ASP A 58 -22.45 -5.94 -5.39
CA ASP A 58 -22.66 -6.43 -6.74
C ASP A 58 -21.79 -5.66 -7.76
N ASP A 59 -21.61 -4.35 -7.55
CA ASP A 59 -20.73 -3.52 -8.37
C ASP A 59 -19.26 -3.93 -8.20
N LEU A 60 -18.85 -4.26 -6.97
CA LEU A 60 -17.51 -4.80 -6.70
C LEU A 60 -17.28 -6.12 -7.43
N GLU A 61 -18.28 -7.01 -7.46
CA GLU A 61 -18.19 -8.29 -8.15
C GLU A 61 -18.08 -8.09 -9.68
N ARG A 62 -18.88 -7.20 -10.27
CA ARG A 62 -18.76 -6.81 -11.68
C ARG A 62 -17.40 -6.19 -12.01
N GLN A 63 -16.87 -5.34 -11.12
CA GLN A 63 -15.55 -4.74 -11.29
C GLN A 63 -14.46 -5.82 -11.32
N VAL A 64 -14.56 -6.81 -10.44
CA VAL A 64 -13.62 -7.93 -10.39
C VAL A 64 -13.70 -8.80 -11.64
N GLU A 65 -14.91 -9.12 -12.13
CA GLU A 65 -15.09 -9.89 -13.36
C GLU A 65 -14.53 -9.17 -14.57
N TYR A 66 -14.82 -7.88 -14.71
CA TYR A 66 -14.29 -7.05 -15.79
C TYR A 66 -12.75 -7.07 -15.80
N ILE A 67 -12.14 -6.85 -14.64
CA ILE A 67 -10.67 -6.82 -14.53
C ILE A 67 -10.07 -8.20 -14.78
N ARG A 68 -10.71 -9.29 -14.32
CA ARG A 68 -10.28 -10.66 -14.63
C ARG A 68 -10.32 -10.96 -16.13
N GLY A 69 -11.21 -10.34 -16.89
CA GLY A 69 -11.24 -10.44 -18.34
C GLY A 69 -9.98 -9.86 -19.00
N ILE A 70 -9.44 -8.76 -18.46
CA ILE A 70 -8.23 -8.09 -18.98
C ILE A 70 -6.96 -8.73 -18.41
N TYR A 71 -6.97 -9.07 -17.12
CA TYR A 71 -5.85 -9.60 -16.35
C TYR A 71 -6.21 -10.96 -15.71
N PRO A 72 -6.31 -12.05 -16.51
CA PRO A 72 -6.79 -13.34 -16.03
C PRO A 72 -5.87 -14.01 -15.00
N LYS A 73 -4.59 -13.65 -14.98
CA LYS A 73 -3.58 -14.19 -14.04
C LYS A 73 -3.30 -13.27 -12.85
N ALA A 74 -3.97 -12.12 -12.75
CA ALA A 74 -3.71 -11.17 -11.68
C ALA A 74 -4.35 -11.61 -10.36
N GLU A 75 -3.65 -11.32 -9.28
CA GLU A 75 -4.20 -11.45 -7.93
C GLU A 75 -5.21 -10.33 -7.70
N VAL A 76 -6.42 -10.67 -7.24
CA VAL A 76 -7.47 -9.67 -6.98
C VAL A 76 -7.56 -9.40 -5.49
N ILE A 77 -7.25 -8.17 -5.10
CA ILE A 77 -7.47 -7.65 -3.75
C ILE A 77 -8.74 -6.80 -3.75
N ARG A 78 -9.61 -7.03 -2.77
CA ARG A 78 -10.91 -6.36 -2.66
C ARG A 78 -11.07 -5.68 -1.32
N ASP A 79 -11.71 -4.54 -1.30
CA ASP A 79 -12.06 -3.84 -0.07
C ASP A 79 -13.46 -3.23 -0.15
N ILE A 80 -14.12 -3.16 1.00
CA ILE A 80 -15.37 -2.41 1.19
C ILE A 80 -15.11 -1.34 2.25
N GLY A 81 -15.33 -0.09 1.88
CA GLY A 81 -15.18 1.07 2.75
C GLY A 81 -14.69 2.31 2.01
N SER A 82 -14.80 3.44 2.70
CA SER A 82 -14.39 4.75 2.19
C SER A 82 -12.93 4.81 1.70
N GLY A 83 -12.69 5.67 0.71
CA GLY A 83 -11.37 5.99 0.19
C GLY A 83 -10.42 6.61 1.22
N ILE A 84 -10.94 7.19 2.31
CA ILE A 84 -10.14 7.79 3.39
C ILE A 84 -9.67 6.77 4.43
N ASN A 85 -10.25 5.57 4.45
CA ASN A 85 -9.91 4.55 5.44
C ASN A 85 -8.64 3.77 5.03
N PHE A 86 -7.49 4.11 5.60
CA PHE A 86 -6.23 3.39 5.34
C PHE A 86 -6.07 2.09 6.13
N LYS A 87 -7.05 1.73 6.99
CA LYS A 87 -7.01 0.52 7.82
C LYS A 87 -7.71 -0.68 7.17
N LYS A 88 -8.22 -0.52 5.94
CA LYS A 88 -8.87 -1.60 5.17
C LYS A 88 -7.88 -2.76 4.96
N LYS A 89 -8.39 -3.99 5.02
CA LYS A 89 -7.54 -5.19 5.03
C LYS A 89 -6.78 -5.35 3.72
N GLY A 90 -7.44 -5.17 2.58
CA GLY A 90 -6.80 -5.30 1.27
C GLY A 90 -5.69 -4.27 1.06
N LEU A 91 -5.97 -3.00 1.37
CA LEU A 91 -4.97 -1.93 1.29
C LEU A 91 -3.77 -2.19 2.23
N ARG A 92 -4.02 -2.67 3.46
CA ARG A 92 -2.93 -3.05 4.38
C ARG A 92 -2.07 -4.18 3.81
N THR A 93 -2.69 -5.21 3.25
CA THR A 93 -1.96 -6.30 2.59
C THR A 93 -1.10 -5.78 1.43
N LEU A 94 -1.63 -4.87 0.62
CA LEU A 94 -0.86 -4.21 -0.44
C LEU A 94 0.36 -3.46 0.12
N LEU A 95 0.16 -2.64 1.15
CA LEU A 95 1.24 -1.88 1.79
C LEU A 95 2.28 -2.79 2.44
N GLU A 96 1.88 -3.86 3.11
CA GLU A 96 2.79 -4.84 3.70
C GLU A 96 3.69 -5.50 2.64
N ARG A 97 3.15 -5.79 1.45
CA ARG A 97 3.95 -6.33 0.34
C ARG A 97 4.92 -5.30 -0.21
N LEU A 98 4.50 -4.05 -0.33
CA LEU A 98 5.41 -2.95 -0.69
C LEU A 98 6.53 -2.79 0.34
N LEU A 99 6.24 -2.88 1.63
CA LEU A 99 7.26 -2.79 2.68
C LEU A 99 8.23 -3.99 2.69
N ARG A 100 7.84 -5.14 2.13
CA ARG A 100 8.74 -6.30 1.94
C ARG A 100 9.66 -6.16 0.73
N GLY A 101 9.45 -5.15 -0.11
CA GLY A 101 10.21 -4.95 -1.35
C GLY A 101 9.66 -5.73 -2.55
N ASP A 102 8.41 -6.20 -2.48
CA ASP A 102 7.79 -6.88 -3.63
C ASP A 102 7.67 -5.91 -4.82
N LYS A 103 8.05 -6.37 -6.02
CA LYS A 103 7.82 -5.66 -7.27
C LYS A 103 6.39 -5.88 -7.74
N LEU A 104 5.52 -4.88 -7.53
CA LEU A 104 4.08 -4.99 -7.78
C LEU A 104 3.66 -4.12 -8.96
N GLN A 105 2.90 -4.69 -9.89
CA GLN A 105 2.10 -3.91 -10.84
C GLN A 105 0.68 -3.82 -10.29
N VAL A 106 0.31 -2.66 -9.78
CA VAL A 106 -0.99 -2.43 -9.17
C VAL A 106 -1.92 -1.84 -10.23
N VAL A 107 -3.00 -2.55 -10.54
CA VAL A 107 -4.02 -2.13 -11.50
C VAL A 107 -5.26 -1.69 -10.72
N ILE A 108 -5.71 -0.47 -10.99
CA ILE A 108 -6.94 0.11 -10.43
C ILE A 108 -7.83 0.66 -11.54
N ALA A 109 -9.15 0.64 -11.32
CA ALA A 109 -10.08 1.21 -12.28
C ALA A 109 -9.93 2.75 -12.36
N HIS A 110 -9.89 3.42 -11.20
CA HIS A 110 -9.72 4.87 -11.08
C HIS A 110 -8.85 5.19 -9.88
N ARG A 111 -8.21 6.36 -9.89
CA ARG A 111 -7.37 6.86 -8.79
C ARG A 111 -8.03 6.70 -7.43
N ASP A 112 -9.25 7.22 -7.29
CA ASP A 112 -9.99 7.23 -6.03
C ASP A 112 -10.28 5.83 -5.46
N ARG A 113 -10.28 4.79 -6.31
CA ARG A 113 -10.52 3.42 -5.85
C ARG A 113 -9.41 2.93 -4.94
N LEU A 114 -8.17 3.40 -5.10
CA LEU A 114 -7.07 3.06 -4.20
C LEU A 114 -7.19 3.79 -2.85
N ALA A 115 -7.24 5.12 -2.90
CA ALA A 115 -7.37 5.99 -1.74
C ALA A 115 -7.88 7.38 -2.16
N ARG A 116 -8.58 8.09 -1.28
CA ARG A 116 -9.05 9.46 -1.56
C ARG A 116 -7.89 10.46 -1.58
N PHE A 117 -6.93 10.24 -0.67
CA PHE A 117 -5.71 11.03 -0.53
C PHE A 117 -4.50 10.08 -0.52
N GLY A 118 -3.28 10.62 -0.66
CA GLY A 118 -2.07 9.82 -0.51
C GLY A 118 -1.82 8.79 -1.63
N ILE A 119 -2.54 8.87 -2.75
CA ILE A 119 -2.26 8.03 -3.93
C ILE A 119 -0.84 8.23 -4.42
N ASP A 120 -0.37 9.48 -4.50
CA ASP A 120 0.97 9.75 -5.03
C ASP A 120 2.06 9.22 -4.09
N LEU A 121 1.79 9.18 -2.77
CA LEU A 121 2.64 8.49 -1.81
C LEU A 121 2.67 6.97 -2.07
N ILE A 122 1.52 6.35 -2.28
CA ILE A 122 1.45 4.90 -2.56
C ILE A 122 2.13 4.59 -3.90
N ARG A 123 1.91 5.42 -4.93
CA ARG A 123 2.58 5.33 -6.23
C ARG A 123 4.09 5.39 -6.08
N TYR A 124 4.59 6.37 -5.33
CA TYR A 124 6.02 6.50 -5.06
C TYR A 124 6.59 5.22 -4.43
N LEU A 125 5.91 4.64 -3.43
CA LEU A 125 6.33 3.38 -2.80
C LEU A 125 6.35 2.20 -3.78
N ILE A 126 5.37 2.12 -4.68
CA ILE A 126 5.33 1.10 -5.74
C ILE A 126 6.55 1.26 -6.66
N GLU A 127 6.83 2.47 -7.11
CA GLU A 127 7.94 2.79 -8.02
C GLU A 127 9.31 2.56 -7.36
N GLN A 128 9.45 2.81 -6.06
CA GLN A 128 10.69 2.51 -5.32
C GLN A 128 11.06 1.02 -5.36
N ASN A 129 10.07 0.13 -5.43
CA ASN A 129 10.29 -1.32 -5.59
C ASN A 129 10.41 -1.75 -7.07
N GLY A 130 10.45 -0.80 -8.00
CA GLY A 130 10.45 -1.04 -9.44
C GLY A 130 9.09 -1.49 -10.00
N GLY A 131 8.02 -1.34 -9.21
CA GLY A 131 6.65 -1.62 -9.64
C GLY A 131 6.03 -0.47 -10.44
N GLU A 132 4.76 -0.62 -10.80
CA GLU A 132 3.99 0.41 -11.51
C GLU A 132 2.55 0.47 -11.02
N LEU A 133 1.98 1.68 -10.90
CA LEU A 133 0.56 1.90 -10.67
C LEU A 133 -0.17 2.23 -11.99
N VAL A 134 -0.89 1.24 -12.51
CA VAL A 134 -1.71 1.33 -13.73
C VAL A 134 -3.14 1.73 -13.37
N VAL A 135 -3.62 2.81 -13.99
CA VAL A 135 -5.01 3.26 -13.86
C VAL A 135 -5.70 2.99 -15.19
N LEU A 136 -6.75 2.17 -15.19
CA LEU A 136 -7.47 1.79 -16.42
C LEU A 136 -8.38 2.91 -16.96
N ASP A 137 -8.52 3.98 -16.18
CA ASP A 137 -9.23 5.23 -16.45
C ASP A 137 -10.38 5.09 -17.46
N GLN A 138 -11.42 4.38 -17.01
CA GLN A 138 -12.74 4.56 -17.60
C GLN A 138 -13.27 5.88 -17.04
N THR A 139 -14.09 6.61 -17.79
CA THR A 139 -14.66 7.91 -17.42
C THR A 139 -15.60 7.91 -16.19
N ALA A 140 -15.53 6.89 -15.33
CA ALA A 140 -16.31 6.75 -14.11
C ALA A 140 -15.63 7.48 -12.94
N HIS A 141 -16.11 8.69 -12.68
CA HIS A 141 -15.78 9.41 -11.45
C HIS A 141 -16.29 8.67 -10.22
N SER A 142 -15.70 8.97 -9.06
CA SER A 142 -16.26 8.57 -7.77
C SER A 142 -17.71 9.03 -7.71
N PRO A 143 -18.68 8.18 -7.28
CA PRO A 143 -20.04 8.62 -7.07
C PRO A 143 -20.08 9.88 -6.18
N GLN A 144 -20.87 10.89 -6.54
CA GLN A 144 -20.96 12.14 -5.77
C GLN A 144 -21.28 11.89 -4.30
N GLU A 145 -22.10 10.88 -4.01
CA GLU A 145 -22.43 10.41 -2.67
C GLU A 145 -21.20 9.95 -1.89
N GLU A 146 -20.27 9.24 -2.54
CA GLU A 146 -19.04 8.76 -1.92
C GLU A 146 -18.11 9.93 -1.57
N LEU A 147 -17.96 10.90 -2.47
CA LEU A 147 -17.17 12.11 -2.21
C LEU A 147 -17.76 12.94 -1.07
N THR A 148 -19.09 13.08 -1.02
CA THR A 148 -19.78 13.81 0.03
C THR A 148 -19.63 13.11 1.39
N ALA A 149 -19.78 11.79 1.41
CA ALA A 149 -19.58 10.99 2.63
C ALA A 149 -18.13 11.11 3.15
N ASP A 150 -17.14 11.08 2.25
CA ASP A 150 -15.74 11.26 2.62
C ASP A 150 -15.48 12.65 3.21
N LEU A 151 -16.06 13.70 2.63
CA LEU A 151 -15.96 15.06 3.16
C LEU A 151 -16.59 15.19 4.56
N LEU A 152 -17.80 14.68 4.74
CA LEU A 152 -18.51 14.70 6.02
C LEU A 152 -17.77 13.88 7.10
N ALA A 153 -17.05 12.82 6.72
CA ALA A 153 -16.23 12.05 7.65
C ALA A 153 -14.97 12.79 8.10
N ILE A 154 -14.45 13.71 7.27
CA ILE A 154 -13.26 14.50 7.55
C ILE A 154 -13.58 15.70 8.47
N LEU A 155 -14.76 16.32 8.31
CA LEU A 155 -15.14 17.52 9.07
C LEU A 155 -15.04 17.35 10.60
N PRO A 156 -15.52 16.26 11.23
CA PRO A 156 -15.39 16.05 12.67
C PRO A 156 -13.93 16.00 13.14
N VAL A 157 -13.04 15.39 12.34
CA VAL A 157 -11.61 15.31 12.67
C VAL A 157 -11.00 16.70 12.79
N PHE A 158 -11.37 17.61 11.90
CA PHE A 158 -10.93 19.00 11.97
C PHE A 158 -11.66 19.80 13.05
N SER A 159 -12.96 19.58 13.24
CA SER A 159 -13.76 20.28 14.26
C SER A 159 -13.21 20.03 15.67
N CYS A 160 -12.95 18.76 16.03
CA CYS A 160 -12.34 18.42 17.32
C CYS A 160 -10.99 19.12 17.52
N ARG A 161 -10.14 19.09 16.49
CA ARG A 161 -8.83 19.75 16.54
C ARG A 161 -8.92 21.27 16.67
N LEU A 162 -9.91 21.91 16.04
CA LEU A 162 -10.17 23.34 16.19
C LEU A 162 -10.65 23.69 17.61
N HIS A 163 -11.48 22.83 18.22
CA HIS A 163 -11.88 23.00 19.61
C HIS A 163 -10.70 22.85 20.58
N GLU A 164 -9.83 21.86 20.36
CA GLU A 164 -8.60 21.69 21.13
C GLU A 164 -7.71 22.94 21.06
N ILE A 165 -7.46 23.47 19.86
CA ILE A 165 -6.65 24.68 19.68
C ILE A 165 -7.23 25.88 20.43
N ARG A 166 -8.56 26.06 20.41
CA ARG A 166 -9.22 27.15 21.17
C ARG A 166 -9.07 26.95 22.67
N SER A 167 -9.31 25.74 23.17
CA SER A 167 -9.11 25.38 24.57
C SER A 167 -7.68 25.64 25.04
N TYR A 168 -6.67 25.28 24.25
CA TYR A 168 -5.26 25.57 24.57
C TYR A 168 -4.98 27.07 24.59
N HIS A 169 -5.50 27.82 23.62
CA HIS A 169 -5.29 29.27 23.56
C HIS A 169 -5.96 30.00 24.73
N ASP A 170 -7.13 29.54 25.18
CA ASP A 170 -7.82 30.09 26.34
C ASP A 170 -7.09 29.72 27.65
N GLN A 171 -6.57 28.48 27.77
CA GLN A 171 -5.70 28.08 28.88
C GLN A 171 -4.41 28.90 28.96
N ILE A 172 -3.75 29.17 27.82
CA ILE A 172 -2.54 30.02 27.76
C ILE A 172 -2.85 31.46 28.16
N LYS A 173 -4.06 31.97 27.88
CA LYS A 173 -4.49 33.30 28.32
C LYS A 173 -4.84 33.37 29.81
N GLU A 174 -5.38 32.30 30.38
CA GLU A 174 -5.72 32.22 31.80
C GLU A 174 -4.50 31.93 32.68
N ASP A 175 -3.47 31.28 32.15
CA ASP A 175 -2.22 30.99 32.86
C ASP A 175 -1.26 32.19 32.86
N LYS A 176 -1.46 33.09 33.83
CA LYS A 176 -0.61 34.27 34.10
C LYS A 176 0.83 33.94 34.54
N SER A 177 1.23 32.67 34.62
CA SER A 177 2.59 32.28 35.01
C SER A 177 3.58 32.22 33.83
N LEU A 178 3.09 32.21 32.59
CA LEU A 178 3.91 32.14 31.37
C LEU A 178 4.25 33.51 30.76
N SER A 179 3.67 34.61 31.26
CA SER A 179 3.92 35.97 30.75
C SER A 179 5.16 36.65 31.33
N ASP A 180 5.81 36.09 32.36
CA ASP A 180 6.83 36.80 33.15
C ASP A 180 8.27 36.26 33.02
N ASN A 181 8.65 35.63 31.90
CA ASN A 181 10.05 35.26 31.65
C ASN A 181 10.62 35.78 30.33
N SER A 182 10.33 37.04 30.01
CA SER A 182 11.18 37.81 29.09
C SER A 182 11.24 39.27 29.54
N THR A 183 12.15 39.57 30.45
CA THR A 183 12.99 40.79 30.52
C THR A 183 13.79 40.74 31.82
N THR A 184 15.08 40.39 31.74
CA THR A 184 16.24 41.25 32.08
C THR A 184 17.50 40.41 31.90
#